data_AF-A0A2V5S7H3-F1
#
_entry.id   AF-A0A2V5S7H3-F1
#
_cell.length_a   1.000
_cell.length_b   1.000
_cell.length_c   1.000
_cell.angle_alpha   90.00
_cell.angle_beta   90.00
_cell.angle_gamma   90.00
#
_symmetry.space_group_name_H-M   'P 1'
#
loop_
_entity.id
_entity.type
_entity.pdbx_description
1 polymer ?
#
loop_
_entity_poly.entity_id
_entity_poly.type
_entity_poly.pdbx_seq_one_letter_code
_entity_poly.pdbx_strand_id
1 'polypeptide(L)'
;YIPLVSYLVNRFLAPLPGFSIFNLLNIAVARPLHNARVNEARPSVSIIVPARNEAGNIEGVISRTPAMGSNDELIFVEGNSTDDTWETLCRLQSQYETSHRIQIARQDGEGKGDAVRKGFALANN
;
A
#
# COMPACT_ATOMS: atom_id res chain seq x y z
N TYR A 1 21.55 -2.36 49.67
CA TYR A 1 20.28 -1.62 49.87
C TYR A 1 19.96 -1.64 51.36
N ILE A 2 19.95 -0.49 52.02
CA ILE A 2 19.62 -0.37 53.45
C ILE A 2 18.33 0.44 53.53
N PRO A 3 17.16 -0.18 53.77
CA PRO A 3 15.84 0.43 53.48
C PRO A 3 15.64 1.81 54.10
N LEU A 4 16.00 1.99 55.38
CA LEU A 4 15.78 3.23 56.12
C LEU A 4 16.67 4.37 55.60
N VAL A 5 17.95 4.08 55.40
CA VAL A 5 18.94 5.07 54.89
C VAL A 5 18.62 5.42 53.44
N SER A 6 18.33 4.42 52.62
CA SER A 6 17.96 4.62 51.22
C SER A 6 16.67 5.44 51.08
N TYR A 7 15.68 5.24 51.95
CA TYR A 7 14.47 6.06 51.95
C TYR A 7 14.77 7.53 52.26
N LEU A 8 15.53 7.82 53.31
CA LEU A 8 15.86 9.20 53.70
C LEU A 8 16.66 9.92 52.60
N VAL A 9 17.67 9.26 52.05
CA VAL A 9 18.52 9.83 51.00
C VAL A 9 17.71 10.08 49.72
N ASN A 10 16.94 9.10 49.25
CA ASN A 10 16.15 9.25 48.01
C ASN A 10 14.96 10.20 48.16
N ARG A 11 14.41 10.37 49.37
CA ARG A 11 13.25 11.24 49.60
C ARG A 11 13.65 12.70 49.79
N PHE A 12 14.74 12.97 50.52
CA PHE A 12 15.10 14.32 50.97
C PHE A 12 16.36 14.87 50.31
N LEU A 13 17.38 14.05 50.03
CA LEU A 13 18.64 14.52 49.43
C LEU A 13 18.61 14.49 47.90
N ALA A 14 18.06 13.44 47.30
CA ALA A 14 18.03 13.26 45.84
C ALA A 14 17.36 14.39 45.02
N PRO A 15 16.31 15.11 45.47
CA PRO A 15 15.70 16.19 44.68
C PRO A 15 16.41 17.55 44.85
N LEU A 16 17.37 17.69 45.77
CA LEU A 16 18.05 18.95 46.02
C LEU A 16 18.97 19.35 44.85
N PRO A 17 19.14 20.65 44.58
CA PRO A 17 20.07 21.12 43.55
C PRO A 17 21.49 20.63 43.85
N GLY A 18 22.17 20.09 42.82
CA GLY A 18 23.49 19.48 42.94
C GLY A 18 23.48 17.98 43.24
N PHE A 19 22.54 17.49 44.06
CA PHE A 19 22.37 16.06 44.33
C PHE A 19 21.57 15.33 43.26
N SER A 20 20.68 16.03 42.55
CA SER A 20 19.88 15.46 41.46
C SER A 20 20.72 14.95 40.28
N ILE A 21 21.95 15.44 40.14
CA ILE A 21 22.92 15.03 39.11
C ILE A 21 23.36 13.57 39.33
N PHE A 22 23.32 13.08 40.58
CA PHE A 22 23.70 11.71 40.93
C PHE A 22 22.54 10.71 40.85
N ASN A 23 21.33 11.14 40.46
CA ASN A 23 20.19 10.25 40.35
C ASN A 23 20.32 9.35 39.12
N LEU A 24 20.16 8.03 39.30
CA LEU A 24 20.13 7.06 38.21
C LEU A 24 18.67 6.68 37.91
N LEU A 25 18.27 6.85 36.65
CA LEU A 25 16.96 6.42 36.17
C LEU A 25 17.14 5.33 35.10
N ASN A 26 16.58 4.14 35.36
CA ASN A 26 16.50 3.10 34.36
C ASN A 26 15.15 3.20 33.64
N ILE A 27 15.15 3.75 32.42
CA ILE A 27 13.96 3.78 31.57
C ILE A 27 14.00 2.54 30.67
N ALA A 28 13.00 1.67 30.81
CA ALA A 28 12.73 0.62 29.84
C ALA A 28 11.53 1.02 28.97
N VAL A 29 11.75 1.17 27.67
CA VAL A 29 10.66 1.41 26.71
C VAL A 29 10.25 0.06 26.10
N ALA A 30 9.14 -0.50 26.58
CA ALA A 30 8.53 -1.66 25.94
C ALA A 30 7.76 -1.21 24.68
N ARG A 31 8.48 -1.00 23.58
CA ARG A 31 7.84 -0.78 22.28
C ARG A 31 7.39 -2.14 21.74
N PRO A 32 6.11 -2.33 21.37
CA PRO A 32 5.73 -3.52 20.63
C PRO A 32 6.54 -3.52 19.34
N LEU A 33 7.44 -4.49 19.21
CA LEU A 33 7.94 -4.87 17.90
C LEU A 33 6.72 -5.43 17.19
N HIS A 34 6.10 -4.61 16.35
CA HIS A 34 5.34 -5.17 15.26
C HIS A 34 6.38 -5.98 14.49
N ASN A 35 6.52 -7.26 14.83
CA ASN A 35 7.10 -8.22 13.94
C ASN A 35 6.19 -8.12 12.73
N ALA A 36 6.56 -7.27 11.78
CA ALA A 36 6.12 -7.38 10.40
C ALA A 36 6.30 -8.85 10.12
N ARG A 37 5.20 -9.61 10.09
CA ARG A 37 5.25 -11.06 9.98
C ARG A 37 6.13 -11.31 8.76
N VAL A 38 7.31 -11.86 8.99
CA VAL A 38 8.36 -12.13 8.00
C VAL A 38 7.89 -13.21 6.99
N ASN A 39 6.61 -13.55 6.96
CA ASN A 39 6.01 -14.57 6.10
C ASN A 39 4.55 -14.30 5.73
N GLU A 40 4.03 -13.08 5.86
CA GLU A 40 2.83 -12.76 5.09
C GLU A 40 3.29 -12.34 3.70
N ALA A 41 3.15 -13.26 2.74
CA ALA A 41 3.28 -12.94 1.33
C ALA A 41 2.53 -11.63 1.08
N ARG A 42 3.18 -10.67 0.41
CA ARG A 42 2.54 -9.39 0.10
C ARG A 42 1.20 -9.69 -0.58
N PRO A 43 0.08 -9.11 -0.11
CA PRO A 43 -1.22 -9.38 -0.70
C PRO A 43 -1.17 -9.05 -2.20
N SER A 44 -1.83 -9.87 -3.01
CA SER A 44 -2.10 -9.55 -4.41
C SER A 44 -2.96 -8.29 -4.50
N VAL A 45 -2.75 -7.53 -5.56
CA VAL A 45 -3.50 -6.29 -5.80
C VAL A 45 -4.20 -6.35 -7.16
N SER A 46 -5.49 -6.02 -7.17
CA SER A 46 -6.23 -5.74 -8.41
C SER A 46 -6.20 -4.25 -8.69
N ILE A 47 -5.59 -3.85 -9.81
CA ILE A 47 -5.46 -2.46 -10.24
C ILE A 47 -6.53 -2.17 -11.28
N ILE A 48 -7.58 -1.45 -10.88
CA ILE A 48 -8.66 -1.05 -11.78
C ILE A 48 -8.33 0.28 -12.46
N VAL A 49 -8.30 0.29 -13.78
CA VAL A 49 -7.98 1.46 -14.61
C VAL A 49 -9.13 1.78 -15.57
N PRO A 50 -10.02 2.71 -15.21
CA PRO A 50 -10.98 3.27 -16.16
C PRO A 50 -10.25 4.06 -17.25
N ALA A 51 -10.53 3.77 -18.52
CA ALA A 51 -9.87 4.40 -19.66
C ALA A 51 -10.91 4.97 -20.63
N ARG A 52 -10.92 6.29 -20.82
CA ARG A 52 -11.74 6.95 -21.84
C ARG A 52 -10.91 8.01 -22.55
N ASN A 53 -10.67 7.84 -23.85
CA ASN A 53 -9.79 8.72 -24.63
C ASN A 53 -8.34 8.75 -24.09
N GLU A 54 -7.78 7.59 -23.77
CA GLU A 54 -6.49 7.41 -23.10
C GLU A 54 -5.51 6.54 -23.92
N ALA A 55 -5.73 6.38 -25.23
CA ALA A 55 -4.92 5.51 -26.09
C ALA A 55 -3.40 5.74 -25.93
N GLY A 56 -2.96 7.00 -25.86
CA GLY A 56 -1.55 7.36 -25.70
C GLY A 56 -0.94 7.14 -24.31
N ASN A 57 -1.76 6.84 -23.29
CA ASN A 57 -1.31 6.77 -21.89
C ASN A 57 -1.33 5.34 -21.33
N ILE A 58 -2.12 4.43 -21.90
CA ILE A 58 -2.30 3.06 -21.39
C ILE A 58 -0.97 2.31 -21.27
N GLU A 59 -0.09 2.37 -22.26
CA GLU A 59 1.23 1.70 -22.20
C GLU A 59 2.12 2.28 -21.09
N GLY A 60 1.99 3.58 -20.84
CA GLY A 60 2.62 4.25 -19.70
C GLY A 60 2.11 3.74 -18.36
N VAL A 61 0.82 3.40 -18.24
CA VAL A 61 0.25 2.82 -17.02
C VAL A 61 0.81 1.42 -16.78
N ILE A 62 0.85 0.57 -17.80
CA ILE A 62 1.39 -0.79 -17.68
C ILE A 62 2.87 -0.74 -17.25
N SER A 63 3.69 0.06 -17.94
CA SER A 63 5.13 0.14 -17.68
C SER A 63 5.52 0.78 -16.33
N ARG A 64 4.71 1.71 -15.82
CA ARG A 64 4.99 2.40 -14.54
C ARG A 64 4.37 1.71 -13.33
N THR A 65 3.48 0.75 -13.51
CA THR A 65 2.85 0.03 -12.40
C THR A 65 3.86 -0.93 -11.78
N PRO A 66 4.30 -0.73 -10.53
CA PRO A 66 5.25 -1.62 -9.90
C PRO A 66 4.58 -2.93 -9.48
N ALA A 67 5.37 -3.99 -9.36
CA ALA A 67 4.93 -5.21 -8.68
C ALA A 67 4.71 -4.92 -7.18
N MET A 68 3.45 -5.01 -6.73
CA MET A 68 3.03 -4.79 -5.35
C MET A 68 2.95 -6.13 -4.60
N GLY A 69 2.31 -7.13 -5.20
CA GLY A 69 2.13 -8.49 -4.71
C GLY A 69 2.69 -9.55 -5.66
N SER A 70 2.44 -10.83 -5.34
CA SER A 70 2.92 -11.95 -6.14
C SER A 70 2.03 -12.32 -7.33
N ASN A 71 0.78 -11.86 -7.35
CA ASN A 71 -0.21 -12.20 -8.37
C ASN A 71 -1.06 -10.99 -8.76
N ASP A 72 -0.42 -9.82 -8.93
CA ASP A 72 -1.14 -8.60 -9.27
C ASP A 72 -1.82 -8.70 -10.63
N GLU A 73 -2.97 -8.04 -10.77
CA GLU A 73 -3.71 -7.97 -12.02
C GLU A 73 -4.04 -6.52 -12.39
N LEU A 74 -3.94 -6.19 -13.68
CA LEU A 74 -4.40 -4.91 -14.22
C LEU A 74 -5.71 -5.13 -14.97
N ILE A 75 -6.74 -4.38 -14.58
CA ILE A 75 -8.07 -4.46 -15.17
C ILE A 75 -8.39 -3.11 -15.81
N PHE A 76 -8.31 -3.05 -17.13
CA PHE A 76 -8.69 -1.86 -17.87
C PHE A 76 -10.17 -1.92 -18.24
N VAL A 77 -10.90 -0.86 -17.94
CA VAL A 77 -12.31 -0.74 -18.32
C VAL A 77 -12.46 0.46 -19.24
N GLU A 78 -12.67 0.17 -20.51
CA GLU A 78 -12.87 1.14 -21.58
C GLU A 78 -14.24 1.82 -21.43
N GLY A 79 -14.26 3.14 -21.56
CA GLY A 79 -15.41 3.97 -21.21
C GLY A 79 -16.00 4.80 -22.34
N ASN A 80 -16.47 4.18 -23.41
CA ASN A 80 -17.10 4.85 -24.56
C ASN A 80 -16.20 5.96 -25.15
N SER A 81 -14.98 5.57 -25.50
CA SER A 81 -13.97 6.40 -26.14
C SER A 81 -14.34 6.70 -27.59
N THR A 82 -13.85 7.82 -28.09
CA THR A 82 -13.97 8.25 -29.48
C THR A 82 -12.66 8.14 -30.26
N ASP A 83 -11.59 7.73 -29.58
CA ASP A 83 -10.27 7.45 -30.14
C ASP A 83 -9.98 5.94 -30.13
N ASP A 84 -8.76 5.56 -30.47
CA ASP A 84 -8.31 4.15 -30.58
C ASP A 84 -7.99 3.50 -29.22
N THR A 85 -8.62 3.95 -28.12
CA THR A 85 -8.36 3.43 -26.76
C THR A 85 -8.60 1.92 -26.69
N TRP A 86 -9.69 1.43 -27.28
CA TRP A 86 -10.04 0.00 -27.21
C TRP A 86 -9.06 -0.87 -28.02
N GLU A 87 -8.75 -0.44 -29.23
CA GLU A 87 -7.82 -1.11 -30.14
C GLU A 87 -6.42 -1.18 -29.50
N THR A 88 -6.02 -0.09 -28.86
CA THR A 88 -4.77 -0.01 -28.10
C THR A 88 -4.76 -0.97 -26.91
N LEU A 89 -5.88 -1.09 -26.18
CA LEU A 89 -6.02 -2.05 -25.08
C LEU A 89 -5.88 -3.50 -25.56
N CYS A 90 -6.58 -3.88 -26.63
CA CYS A 90 -6.47 -5.22 -27.22
C CYS A 90 -5.02 -5.54 -27.64
N ARG A 91 -4.36 -4.60 -28.32
CA ARG A 91 -2.96 -4.77 -28.75
C ARG A 91 -2.02 -4.94 -27.56
N LEU A 92 -2.15 -4.07 -26.55
CA LEU A 92 -1.27 -4.08 -25.38
C LEU A 92 -1.52 -5.31 -24.49
N GLN A 93 -2.77 -5.78 -24.38
CA GLN A 93 -3.08 -7.03 -23.67
C GLN A 93 -2.27 -8.20 -24.24
N SER A 94 -2.29 -8.39 -25.56
CA SER A 94 -1.49 -9.45 -26.20
C SER A 94 0.02 -9.20 -26.13
N GLN A 95 0.46 -7.95 -26.25
CA GLN A 95 1.89 -7.59 -26.18
C GLN A 95 2.49 -7.91 -24.80
N TYR A 96 1.72 -7.74 -23.72
CA TYR A 96 2.20 -7.87 -22.35
C TYR A 96 1.76 -9.18 -21.65
N GLU A 97 1.05 -10.08 -22.32
CA GLU A 97 0.46 -11.31 -21.76
C GLU A 97 1.44 -12.16 -20.94
N THR A 98 2.69 -12.28 -21.38
CA THR A 98 3.74 -13.05 -20.69
C THR A 98 4.26 -12.37 -19.42
N SER A 99 4.13 -11.06 -19.31
CA SER A 99 4.75 -10.23 -18.27
C SER A 99 3.77 -9.68 -17.24
N HIS A 100 2.51 -9.47 -17.63
CA HIS A 100 1.47 -8.86 -16.82
C HIS A 100 0.16 -9.62 -17.00
N ARG A 101 -0.59 -9.76 -15.92
CA ARG A 101 -1.95 -10.31 -15.96
C ARG A 101 -2.92 -9.18 -16.26
N ILE A 102 -3.24 -8.99 -17.55
CA ILE A 102 -4.09 -7.89 -18.03
C ILE A 102 -5.47 -8.41 -18.42
N GLN A 103 -6.50 -7.87 -17.79
CA GLN A 103 -7.90 -8.02 -18.18
C GLN A 103 -8.39 -6.72 -18.82
N ILE A 104 -9.21 -6.82 -19.86
CA ILE A 104 -9.83 -5.67 -20.52
C ILE A 104 -11.34 -5.89 -20.63
N ALA A 105 -12.12 -4.83 -20.45
CA ALA A 105 -13.56 -4.84 -20.63
C ALA A 105 -14.05 -3.48 -21.13
N ARG A 106 -15.24 -3.43 -21.74
CA ARG A 106 -15.96 -2.17 -22.02
C ARG A 106 -17.02 -1.96 -20.95
N GLN A 107 -17.20 -0.74 -20.47
CA GLN A 107 -18.29 -0.40 -19.54
C GLN A 107 -19.66 -0.58 -20.22
N ASP A 108 -20.70 -0.91 -19.46
CA ASP A 108 -22.05 -1.11 -20.02
C ASP A 108 -22.89 0.17 -19.98
N GLY A 109 -22.63 1.03 -18.98
CA GLY A 109 -23.30 2.30 -18.79
C GLY A 109 -22.43 3.50 -19.15
N GLU A 110 -22.59 4.57 -18.39
CA GLU A 110 -21.90 5.83 -18.60
C GLU A 110 -21.18 6.33 -17.35
N GLY A 111 -20.09 7.05 -17.59
CA GLY A 111 -19.31 7.71 -16.56
C GLY A 111 -18.31 6.79 -15.84
N LYS A 112 -17.28 7.42 -15.25
CA LYS A 112 -16.19 6.72 -14.56
C LYS A 112 -16.67 5.75 -13.48
N GLY A 113 -17.75 6.08 -12.78
CA GLY A 113 -18.30 5.23 -11.73
C GLY A 113 -18.78 3.87 -12.23
N ASP A 114 -19.34 3.80 -13.44
CA ASP A 114 -19.74 2.55 -14.06
C ASP A 114 -18.51 1.67 -14.38
N ALA A 115 -17.52 2.26 -15.06
CA ALA A 115 -16.26 1.59 -15.36
C ALA A 115 -15.56 1.05 -14.10
N VAL A 116 -15.52 1.84 -13.02
CA VAL A 116 -14.94 1.41 -11.74
C VAL A 116 -15.69 0.22 -11.16
N ARG A 117 -17.03 0.26 -11.11
CA ARG A 117 -17.83 -0.86 -10.57
C ARG A 117 -17.66 -2.13 -11.39
N LYS A 118 -17.63 -2.00 -12.72
CA LYS A 118 -17.36 -3.13 -13.61
C LYS A 118 -15.97 -3.72 -13.37
N GLY A 119 -14.96 -2.87 -13.21
CA GLY A 119 -13.61 -3.31 -12.86
C GLY A 119 -13.56 -4.06 -11.53
N PHE A 120 -14.26 -3.58 -10.50
CA PHE A 120 -14.40 -4.28 -9.22
C PHE A 120 -15.09 -5.64 -9.36
N ALA A 121 -16.10 -5.76 -10.24
CA ALA A 121 -16.79 -7.03 -10.47
C ALA A 121 -15.93 -8.07 -11.22
N LEU A 122 -14.92 -7.62 -11.97
CA LEU A 122 -13.97 -8.48 -12.70
C LEU A 122 -12.76 -8.90 -11.85
N ALA A 123 -12.47 -8.15 -10.78
CA ALA A 123 -11.37 -8.45 -9.87
C ALA A 123 -11.59 -9.80 -9.17
N ASN A 124 -10.55 -10.64 -9.17
CA ASN A 124 -10.65 -12.03 -8.67
C ASN A 124 -9.46 -12.49 -7.82
N ASN A 125 -8.61 -11.55 -7.42
CA ASN A 125 -7.51 -11.79 -6.48
C ASN A 125 -7.92 -11.82 -5.02
#